data_AF-A0A7W2PTF0-F1
#
_entry.id   AF-A0A7W2PTF0-F1
#
_cell.length_a   1.000
_cell.length_b   1.000
_cell.length_c   1.000
_cell.angle_alpha   90.00
_cell.angle_beta   90.00
_cell.angle_gamma   90.00
#
_symmetry.space_group_name_H-M   'P 1'
#
loop_
_entity.id
_entity.type
_entity.pdbx_description
1 polymer ?
#
loop_
_entity_poly.entity_id
_entity_poly.type
_entity_poly.pdbx_seq_one_letter_code
_entity_poly.pdbx_strand_id
1 'polypeptide(L)'
;MSGLFITLEGPEGAGKSTNRDYLAARLREHGLDVVLTREPGGTPLAEKVRELLLAPSDEPMAADTELLLVFAASAQHLAQVIRPALARGAVVLCDRFTNSLFSLGSGRKPLRFIA
;
A
#
# COMPACT_ATOMS: atom_id res chain seq x y z
N MET A 1 7.34 -4.66 20.94
CA MET A 1 5.93 -4.34 20.62
C MET A 1 5.68 -4.68 19.16
N SER A 2 4.49 -5.17 18.81
CA SER A 2 4.11 -5.37 17.40
C SER A 2 3.87 -4.02 16.73
N GLY A 3 4.40 -3.81 15.52
CA GLY A 3 4.12 -2.59 14.75
C GLY A 3 2.65 -2.47 14.35
N LEU A 4 2.27 -1.29 13.84
CA LEU A 4 0.89 -0.97 13.44
C LEU A 4 0.84 -0.69 11.94
N PHE A 5 -0.12 -1.28 11.24
CA PHE A 5 -0.32 -1.04 9.82
C PHE A 5 -1.62 -0.27 9.58
N ILE A 6 -1.52 0.95 9.05
CA ILE A 6 -2.63 1.84 8.77
C ILE A 6 -2.66 2.11 7.26
N THR A 7 -3.84 1.98 6.67
CA THR A 7 -4.06 2.17 5.23
C THR A 7 -5.03 3.30 5.02
N LEU A 8 -4.67 4.28 4.19
CA LEU A 8 -5.55 5.38 3.83
C LEU A 8 -6.24 5.05 2.50
N GLU A 9 -7.56 4.91 2.55
CA GLU A 9 -8.39 4.56 1.39
C GLU A 9 -9.35 5.69 1.01
N GLY A 10 -9.80 5.67 -0.24
CA GLY A 10 -10.76 6.64 -0.76
C GLY A 10 -10.53 7.04 -2.21
N PRO A 11 -11.50 7.74 -2.83
CA PRO A 11 -11.41 8.18 -4.22
C PRO A 11 -10.26 9.16 -4.44
N GLU A 12 -9.92 9.40 -5.70
CA GLU A 12 -9.00 10.48 -6.05
C GLU A 12 -9.53 11.83 -5.53
N GLY A 13 -8.63 12.71 -5.07
CA GLY A 13 -9.03 13.98 -4.46
C GLY A 13 -9.53 13.91 -3.00
N ALA A 14 -9.70 12.73 -2.39
CA ALA A 14 -10.20 12.60 -1.01
C ALA A 14 -9.23 13.08 0.10
N GLY A 15 -8.09 13.66 -0.24
CA GLY A 15 -7.13 14.17 0.75
C GLY A 15 -6.24 13.11 1.41
N LYS A 16 -6.14 11.90 0.85
CA LYS A 16 -5.34 10.78 1.42
C LYS A 16 -3.88 11.18 1.69
N SER A 17 -3.19 11.75 0.70
CA SER A 17 -1.79 12.16 0.86
C SER A 17 -1.63 13.22 1.94
N THR A 18 -2.52 14.21 1.98
CA THR A 18 -2.54 15.26 3.00
C THR A 18 -2.73 14.69 4.40
N ASN A 19 -3.72 13.81 4.58
CA ASN A 19 -4.01 13.19 5.87
C ASN A 19 -2.92 12.21 6.30
N ARG A 20 -2.29 11.49 5.36
CA ARG A 20 -1.15 10.61 5.62
C ARG A 20 0.02 11.41 6.19
N ASP A 21 0.38 12.52 5.54
CA ASP A 21 1.53 13.32 5.93
C ASP A 21 1.27 14.06 7.25
N TYR A 22 0.03 14.52 7.48
CA TYR A 22 -0.43 15.04 8.77
C TYR A 22 -0.29 14.00 9.89
N LEU A 23 -0.83 12.80 9.69
CA LEU A 23 -0.75 11.72 10.67
C LEU A 23 0.70 11.31 10.95
N ALA A 24 1.53 11.27 9.90
CA ALA A 24 2.95 10.97 10.02
C ALA A 24 3.67 11.95 10.94
N ALA A 25 3.43 13.25 10.76
CA ALA A 25 4.02 14.29 11.60
C ALA A 25 3.61 14.11 13.06
N ARG A 26 2.31 13.93 13.33
CA ARG A 26 1.78 13.74 14.70
C ARG A 26 2.35 12.50 15.38
N LEU A 27 2.44 11.37 14.68
CA LEU A 27 3.02 10.14 15.25
C LEU A 27 4.51 10.30 15.55
N ARG A 28 5.26 10.98 14.69
CA ARG A 28 6.69 11.28 14.91
C ARG A 28 6.90 12.23 16.08
N GLU A 29 6.03 13.23 16.28
CA GLU A 29 6.04 14.11 17.46
C GLU A 29 5.88 13.31 18.77
N HIS A 30 5.18 12.17 18.73
CA HIS A 30 5.03 11.25 19.85
C HIS A 30 6.17 10.21 19.96
N GLY A 31 7.25 10.36 19.20
CA GLY A 31 8.43 9.49 19.27
C GLY A 31 8.29 8.12 18.61
N LEU A 32 7.28 7.94 17.74
CA LEU A 32 7.08 6.68 17.02
C LEU A 32 7.91 6.64 15.72
N ASP A 33 8.48 5.49 15.39
CA ASP A 33 9.04 5.22 14.05
C ASP A 33 7.88 5.11 13.04
N VAL A 34 7.91 5.91 11.98
CA VAL A 34 6.85 5.99 10.97
C VAL A 34 7.40 5.82 9.58
N VAL A 35 6.92 4.76 8.90
CA VAL A 35 7.20 4.47 7.49
C VAL A 35 6.03 4.91 6.65
N LEU A 36 6.31 5.75 5.65
CA LEU A 36 5.32 6.14 4.63
C LEU A 36 5.54 5.31 3.38
N THR A 37 4.44 4.82 2.81
CA THR A 37 4.49 4.08 1.54
C THR A 37 3.16 4.18 0.79
N ARG A 38 3.05 3.53 -0.39
CA ARG A 38 1.87 3.53 -1.25
C ARG A 38 1.76 2.25 -2.08
N GLU A 39 0.56 1.95 -2.56
CA GLU A 39 0.33 0.91 -3.57
C GLU A 39 -0.50 1.38 -4.79
N PRO A 40 -0.30 0.76 -5.98
CA PRO A 40 0.84 -0.09 -6.33
C PRO A 40 2.15 0.72 -6.32
N GLY A 41 3.24 0.13 -5.83
CA GLY A 41 4.53 0.80 -5.65
C GLY A 41 5.26 0.42 -4.36
N GLY A 42 6.11 1.33 -3.87
CA GLY A 42 6.79 1.20 -2.57
C GLY A 42 8.13 0.46 -2.59
N THR A 43 8.52 -0.13 -3.73
CA THR A 43 9.87 -0.68 -3.96
C THR A 43 10.29 -0.42 -5.40
N PRO A 44 11.60 -0.42 -5.74
CA PRO A 44 12.02 -0.21 -7.13
C PRO A 44 11.38 -1.17 -8.14
N LEU A 45 11.17 -2.44 -7.75
CA LEU A 45 10.48 -3.42 -8.59
C LEU A 45 8.97 -3.14 -8.67
N ALA A 46 8.32 -2.84 -7.55
CA ALA A 46 6.89 -2.53 -7.53
C ALA A 46 6.56 -1.22 -8.28
N GLU A 47 7.48 -0.24 -8.31
CA GLU A 47 7.34 0.97 -9.14
C GLU A 47 7.40 0.64 -10.64
N LYS A 48 8.27 -0.29 -11.08
CA LYS A 48 8.26 -0.76 -12.48
C LYS A 48 6.94 -1.45 -12.86
N VAL A 49 6.39 -2.25 -11.94
CA VAL A 49 5.08 -2.87 -12.16
C VAL A 49 3.97 -1.80 -12.22
N ARG A 50 4.04 -0.78 -11.37
CA ARG A 50 3.13 0.39 -11.44
C ARG A 50 3.23 1.10 -12.78
N GLU A 51 4.43 1.31 -13.31
CA GLU A 51 4.61 1.93 -14.63
C GLU A 51 3.88 1.13 -15.71
N LEU A 52 3.99 -0.21 -15.71
CA LEU A 52 3.26 -1.07 -16.65
C LEU A 52 1.74 -0.97 -16.50
N LEU A 53 1.24 -0.86 -15.26
CA LEU A 53 -0.20 -0.73 -14.98
C LEU A 53 -0.79 0.62 -15.44
N LEU A 54 0.01 1.68 -15.46
CA LEU A 54 -0.44 3.04 -15.76
C LEU A 54 -0.08 3.52 -17.17
N ALA A 55 0.85 2.84 -17.84
CA ALA A 55 1.28 3.20 -19.18
C ALA A 55 0.14 3.00 -20.19
N PRO A 56 -0.18 4.02 -21.01
CA PRO A 56 -1.01 3.83 -22.19
C PRO A 56 -0.36 2.80 -23.13
N SER A 57 -1.16 1.89 -23.66
CA SER A 57 -0.71 0.83 -24.57
C SER A 57 -1.76 0.60 -25.66
N ASP A 58 -1.32 0.33 -26.88
CA ASP A 58 -2.19 -0.09 -27.99
C ASP A 58 -2.70 -1.53 -27.79
N GLU A 59 -1.95 -2.35 -27.04
CA GLU A 59 -2.39 -3.67 -26.59
C GLU A 59 -3.21 -3.53 -25.29
N PRO A 60 -4.50 -3.91 -25.28
CA PRO A 60 -5.32 -3.88 -24.08
C PRO A 60 -4.83 -4.90 -23.05
N MET A 61 -4.65 -4.46 -21.80
CA MET A 61 -4.34 -5.37 -20.70
C MET A 61 -5.60 -6.15 -20.30
N ALA A 62 -5.52 -7.47 -20.28
CA ALA A 62 -6.58 -8.30 -19.72
C ALA A 62 -6.75 -8.04 -18.22
N ALA A 63 -7.99 -8.08 -17.72
CA ALA A 63 -8.30 -7.81 -16.31
C ALA A 63 -7.53 -8.74 -15.34
N ASP A 64 -7.37 -10.02 -15.70
CA ASP A 64 -6.58 -10.97 -14.89
C ASP A 64 -5.09 -10.60 -14.84
N THR A 65 -4.53 -10.08 -15.94
CA THR A 65 -3.15 -9.60 -15.99
C THR A 65 -2.98 -8.39 -15.06
N GLU A 66 -3.89 -7.42 -15.12
CA GLU A 66 -3.88 -6.25 -14.23
C GLU A 66 -3.93 -6.68 -12.75
N LEU A 67 -4.86 -7.56 -12.42
CA LEU A 67 -5.04 -8.11 -11.08
C LEU A 67 -3.76 -8.80 -10.55
N LEU A 68 -3.16 -9.67 -11.37
CA LEU A 68 -1.96 -10.41 -11.01
C LEU A 68 -0.73 -9.49 -10.85
N LEU A 69 -0.61 -8.46 -11.69
CA LEU A 69 0.45 -7.46 -11.57
C LEU A 69 0.30 -6.63 -10.30
N VAL A 70 -0.91 -6.21 -9.94
CA VAL A 70 -1.16 -5.52 -8.66
C VAL A 70 -0.73 -6.42 -7.50
N PHE A 71 -1.12 -7.70 -7.49
CA PHE A 71 -0.69 -8.64 -6.46
C PHE A 71 0.83 -8.89 -6.44
N ALA A 72 1.49 -8.93 -7.59
CA ALA A 72 2.94 -9.08 -7.67
C ALA A 72 3.66 -7.87 -7.05
N ALA A 73 3.19 -6.65 -7.34
CA ALA A 73 3.70 -5.43 -6.72
C ALA A 73 3.50 -5.43 -5.20
N SER A 74 2.28 -5.75 -4.73
CA SER A 74 1.98 -5.82 -3.29
C SER A 74 2.79 -6.90 -2.57
N ALA A 75 3.01 -8.07 -3.20
CA ALA A 75 3.83 -9.14 -2.61
C ALA A 75 5.28 -8.68 -2.37
N GLN A 76 5.87 -8.00 -3.36
CA GLN A 76 7.21 -7.44 -3.24
C GLN A 76 7.27 -6.35 -2.16
N HIS A 77 6.29 -5.47 -2.14
CA HIS A 77 6.20 -4.38 -1.17
C HIS A 77 6.02 -4.88 0.27
N LEU A 78 5.17 -5.90 0.47
CA LEU A 78 5.00 -6.58 1.74
C LEU A 78 6.31 -7.18 2.25
N ALA A 79 7.05 -7.88 1.37
CA ALA A 79 8.28 -8.57 1.72
C ALA A 79 9.41 -7.59 2.09
N GLN A 80 9.55 -6.50 1.33
CA GLN A 80 10.72 -5.62 1.44
C GLN A 80 10.50 -4.40 2.36
N VAL A 81 9.26 -3.96 2.57
CA VAL A 81 8.96 -2.73 3.32
C VAL A 81 8.04 -2.99 4.50
N ILE A 82 6.82 -3.50 4.25
CA ILE A 82 5.78 -3.53 5.27
C ILE A 82 6.13 -4.52 6.38
N ARG A 83 6.42 -5.80 6.06
CA ARG A 83 6.72 -6.81 7.08
C ARG A 83 7.96 -6.48 7.90
N PRO A 84 9.10 -6.06 7.30
CA PRO A 84 10.26 -5.62 8.08
C PRO A 84 9.96 -4.43 9.00
N ALA A 85 9.13 -3.47 8.57
CA ALA A 85 8.72 -2.33 9.39
C ALA A 85 7.85 -2.72 10.58
N LEU A 86 6.87 -3.58 10.36
CA LEU A 86 6.02 -4.08 11.43
C LEU A 86 6.79 -4.94 12.43
N ALA A 87 7.76 -5.74 11.96
CA ALA A 87 8.59 -6.59 12.80
C ALA A 87 9.46 -5.80 13.79
N ARG A 88 9.94 -4.60 13.41
CA ARG A 88 10.70 -3.72 14.30
C ARG A 88 9.84 -2.78 15.15
N GLY A 89 8.51 -2.88 15.06
CA GLY A 89 7.58 -2.08 15.87
C GLY A 89 7.19 -0.72 15.27
N ALA A 90 7.51 -0.46 14.00
CA ALA A 90 7.15 0.80 13.34
C ALA A 90 5.64 0.91 13.06
N VAL A 91 5.17 2.15 12.92
CA VAL A 91 3.87 2.45 12.31
C VAL A 91 4.06 2.60 10.80
N VAL A 92 3.35 1.81 10.01
CA VAL A 92 3.35 1.90 8.54
C VAL A 92 2.07 2.61 8.12
N LEU A 93 2.22 3.77 7.46
CA LEU A 93 1.12 4.49 6.81
C LEU A 93 1.20 4.27 5.30
N CYS A 94 0.26 3.52 4.75
CA CYS A 94 0.22 3.19 3.32
C CYS A 94 -0.95 3.91 2.62
N ASP A 95 -0.65 4.73 1.62
CA ASP A 95 -1.65 5.31 0.73
C ASP A 95 -2.12 4.23 -0.26
N ARG A 96 -3.35 3.73 -0.01
CA ARG A 96 -3.96 2.54 -0.63
C ARG A 96 -3.26 1.23 -0.27
N PHE A 97 -4.05 0.19 -0.02
CA PHE A 97 -3.56 -1.17 0.17
C PHE A 97 -4.72 -2.17 0.06
N THR A 98 -4.67 -3.06 -0.93
CA THR A 98 -5.51 -4.28 -1.14
C THR A 98 -7.05 -4.15 -0.99
N ASN A 99 -7.62 -3.04 -0.50
CA ASN A 99 -9.06 -2.85 -0.43
C ASN A 99 -9.64 -2.38 -1.77
N SER A 100 -8.79 -1.91 -2.68
CA SER A 100 -9.12 -1.80 -4.10
C SER A 100 -9.34 -3.17 -4.78
N LEU A 101 -8.85 -4.28 -4.19
CA LEU A 101 -9.01 -5.64 -4.74
C LEU A 101 -10.16 -6.43 -4.09
N PHE A 102 -10.66 -6.05 -2.92
CA PHE A 102 -11.80 -6.75 -2.29
C PHE A 102 -13.12 -6.58 -3.07
N SER A 103 -13.20 -5.56 -3.94
CA SER A 103 -14.25 -5.45 -4.96
C SER A 103 -14.19 -6.58 -6.01
N LEU A 104 -13.06 -7.30 -6.11
CA LEU A 104 -12.79 -8.41 -7.03
C LEU A 104 -12.38 -9.66 -6.22
N GLY A 105 -13.31 -10.15 -5.39
CA GLY A 105 -13.36 -11.52 -4.84
C GLY A 105 -12.03 -12.24 -4.57
N SER A 106 -11.45 -12.06 -3.37
CA SER A 106 -10.41 -12.98 -2.89
C SER A 106 -10.41 -13.09 -1.36
N GLY A 107 -10.89 -14.24 -0.86
CA GLY A 107 -11.09 -14.55 0.57
C GLY A 107 -9.82 -14.77 1.37
N ARG A 108 -8.97 -13.75 1.55
CA ARG A 108 -7.82 -13.79 2.48
C ARG A 108 -8.15 -13.21 3.85
N LYS A 109 -7.64 -13.86 4.92
CA LYS A 109 -7.79 -13.39 6.31
C LYS A 109 -7.13 -12.02 6.48
N PRO A 110 -7.81 -11.04 7.08
CA PRO A 110 -7.28 -9.69 7.21
C PRO A 110 -6.10 -9.67 8.20
N LEU A 111 -5.07 -8.88 7.87
CA LEU A 111 -4.17 -8.32 8.88
C LEU A 111 -5.03 -7.49 9.86
N ARG A 112 -4.60 -7.27 11.10
CA ARG A 112 -5.34 -6.36 12.00
C ARG A 112 -5.30 -4.94 11.41
N PHE A 113 -6.33 -4.59 10.66
CA PHE A 113 -6.57 -3.26 10.13
C PHE A 113 -7.28 -2.44 11.21
N ILE A 114 -6.80 -1.22 11.43
CA ILE A 114 -7.65 -0.15 11.97
C ILE A 114 -7.98 0.70 10.75
N ALA A 115 -9.21 0.55 10.25
CA ALA A 115 -9.79 1.38 9.19
C ALA A 115 -10.40 2.65 9.82
#